data_AF-A0A536Z4F6-F1
#
_entry.id   AF-A0A536Z4F6-F1
#
_cell.length_a   1.000
_cell.length_b   1.000
_cell.length_c   1.000
_cell.angle_alpha   90.00
_cell.angle_beta   90.00
_cell.angle_gamma   90.00
#
_symmetry.space_group_name_H-M   'P 1'
#
loop_
_entity.id
_entity.type
_entity.pdbx_description
1 polymer ?
#
loop_
_entity_poly.entity_id
_entity_poly.type
_entity_poly.pdbx_seq_one_letter_code
_entity_poly.pdbx_strand_id
1 'polypeptide(L)'
;MNKFFAGVVAGCAIAFGGQALAQETLTVWWVKGFYKSEDDALFAAIKKFEDKTKVKVELSQYPVQDMIPKTVSALDAGTPPDVAYADVYDFQVTGKWAFDGKLEDLTDVLTPMKANFLPNTVETTNLYNDKTKKRAYYAFPLKQQTMHIQYWIDMLGEAGFKESDIPKTWNEYWSFWCDKVQPAYRKKTGTRNYATGFPMGVDSSDSFYSFLTFMDAYNVKLVDDNGKLLVDDPKVKQGLIGAMTDYTSVYTKSCTPPSSTSWKDPDN
;
A
#
# COMPACT_ATOMS: atom_id res chain seq x y z
N MET A 1 2.43 -78.75 -33.59
CA MET A 1 3.75 -78.52 -32.96
C MET A 1 4.28 -77.16 -33.41
N ASN A 2 4.59 -76.28 -32.45
CA ASN A 2 5.61 -75.21 -32.42
C ASN A 2 5.95 -74.42 -33.71
N LYS A 3 6.20 -73.11 -33.77
CA LYS A 3 6.35 -71.94 -32.87
C LYS A 3 6.50 -70.73 -33.87
N PHE A 4 5.94 -69.55 -33.58
CA PHE A 4 6.66 -68.27 -33.32
C PHE A 4 7.91 -68.01 -34.21
N PHE A 5 8.16 -66.86 -34.87
CA PHE A 5 7.99 -65.45 -34.49
C PHE A 5 7.99 -64.54 -35.74
N ALA A 6 7.40 -63.36 -35.54
CA ALA A 6 7.24 -62.21 -36.42
C ALA A 6 8.56 -61.64 -36.98
N GLY A 7 8.48 -61.18 -38.24
CA GLY A 7 9.48 -60.36 -38.92
C GLY A 7 8.86 -59.02 -39.31
N VAL A 8 9.62 -57.97 -39.03
CA VAL A 8 9.35 -56.54 -39.09
C VAL A 8 8.90 -56.06 -40.49
N VAL A 9 7.86 -55.22 -40.55
CA VAL A 9 7.70 -54.24 -41.63
C VAL A 9 7.38 -52.88 -41.01
N ALA A 10 8.23 -51.92 -41.35
CA ALA A 10 8.19 -50.52 -40.96
C ALA A 10 6.94 -49.80 -41.50
N GLY A 11 6.37 -48.95 -40.66
CA GLY A 11 5.39 -47.95 -41.05
C GLY A 11 5.57 -46.71 -40.18
N CYS A 12 6.37 -45.76 -40.67
CA CYS A 12 6.47 -44.41 -40.11
C CYS A 12 5.10 -43.73 -40.16
N ALA A 13 4.34 -43.79 -39.06
CA ALA A 13 3.23 -42.89 -38.83
C ALA A 13 3.80 -41.56 -38.32
N ILE A 14 3.76 -40.57 -39.20
CA ILE A 14 4.23 -39.21 -38.99
C ILE A 14 3.55 -38.63 -37.73
N ALA A 15 4.39 -38.22 -36.79
CA ALA A 15 4.00 -37.41 -35.65
C ALA A 15 3.52 -36.04 -36.15
N PHE A 16 2.21 -35.87 -36.29
CA PHE A 16 1.56 -34.56 -36.22
C PHE A 16 1.00 -34.34 -34.82
N GLY A 17 1.87 -34.48 -33.81
CA GLY A 17 1.67 -33.77 -32.56
C GLY A 17 2.21 -32.37 -32.78
N GLY A 18 1.34 -31.43 -33.18
CA GLY A 18 1.69 -30.02 -33.07
C GLY A 18 2.19 -29.79 -31.65
N GLN A 19 3.41 -29.28 -31.51
CA GLN A 19 3.86 -28.76 -30.22
C GLN A 19 2.78 -27.75 -29.80
N ALA A 20 1.95 -28.12 -28.83
CA ALA A 20 1.17 -27.14 -28.11
C ALA A 20 2.22 -26.20 -27.54
N LEU A 21 2.34 -25.00 -28.12
CA LEU A 21 3.11 -23.93 -27.52
C LEU A 21 2.56 -23.82 -26.11
N ALA A 22 3.39 -24.12 -25.10
CA ALA A 22 3.01 -23.97 -23.72
C ALA A 22 2.46 -22.54 -23.58
N GLN A 23 1.19 -22.43 -23.20
CA GLN A 23 0.56 -21.13 -23.06
C GLN A 23 1.37 -20.36 -22.01
N GLU A 24 1.93 -19.22 -22.41
CA GLU A 24 2.68 -18.37 -21.50
C GLU A 24 1.73 -17.90 -20.39
N THR A 25 2.15 -18.10 -19.15
CA THR A 25 1.38 -17.79 -17.94
C THR A 25 2.19 -16.85 -17.07
N LEU A 26 1.55 -15.80 -16.57
CA LEU A 26 2.07 -14.89 -15.55
C LEU A 26 1.38 -15.16 -14.22
N THR A 27 2.15 -15.45 -13.19
CA THR A 27 1.68 -15.49 -11.81
C THR A 27 1.62 -14.06 -11.25
N VAL A 28 0.42 -13.60 -10.91
CA VAL A 28 0.19 -12.23 -10.42
C VAL A 28 -0.40 -12.28 -9.03
N TRP A 29 0.23 -11.57 -8.09
CA TRP A 29 -0.29 -11.38 -6.74
C TRP A 29 -0.81 -9.96 -6.57
N TRP A 30 -2.03 -9.81 -6.08
CA TRP A 30 -2.67 -8.49 -5.98
C TRP A 30 -3.45 -8.37 -4.67
N VAL A 31 -3.31 -7.25 -3.97
CA VAL A 31 -4.09 -6.99 -2.76
C VAL A 31 -5.60 -7.09 -3.04
N LYS A 32 -6.35 -7.72 -2.13
CA LYS A 32 -7.80 -7.82 -2.24
C LYS A 32 -8.41 -6.43 -2.05
N GLY A 33 -9.26 -5.98 -2.98
CA GLY A 33 -9.93 -4.69 -2.87
C GLY A 33 -10.87 -4.63 -1.66
N PHE A 34 -11.05 -3.44 -1.07
CA PHE A 34 -12.02 -3.22 0.00
C PHE A 34 -13.43 -3.14 -0.55
N TYR A 35 -13.57 -2.63 -1.78
CA TYR A 35 -14.84 -2.59 -2.51
C TYR A 35 -14.84 -3.57 -3.67
N LYS A 36 -16.00 -4.20 -3.91
CA LYS A 36 -16.22 -5.11 -5.05
C LYS A 36 -15.81 -4.49 -6.39
N SER A 37 -16.04 -3.18 -6.57
CA SER A 37 -15.70 -2.45 -7.79
C SER A 37 -14.21 -2.42 -8.10
N GLU A 38 -13.34 -2.48 -7.09
CA GLU A 38 -11.89 -2.54 -7.29
C GLU A 38 -11.48 -3.88 -7.91
N ASP A 39 -12.00 -4.98 -7.37
CA ASP A 39 -11.76 -6.32 -7.90
C ASP A 39 -12.34 -6.47 -9.31
N ASP A 40 -13.56 -5.99 -9.54
CA ASP A 40 -14.20 -6.02 -10.86
C ASP A 40 -13.36 -5.27 -11.90
N ALA A 41 -12.77 -4.12 -11.53
CA ALA A 41 -11.88 -3.35 -12.40
C ALA A 41 -10.59 -4.10 -12.71
N LEU A 42 -9.97 -4.75 -11.71
CA LEU A 42 -8.79 -5.60 -11.90
C LEU A 42 -9.09 -6.76 -12.85
N PHE A 43 -10.20 -7.49 -12.63
CA PHE A 43 -10.59 -8.62 -13.48
C PHE A 43 -10.84 -8.17 -14.92
N ALA A 44 -11.47 -7.00 -15.11
CA ALA A 44 -11.67 -6.43 -16.43
C ALA A 44 -10.33 -6.05 -17.12
N ALA A 45 -9.36 -5.53 -16.36
CA ALA A 45 -8.02 -5.21 -16.88
C ALA A 45 -7.26 -6.48 -17.28
N ILE A 46 -7.27 -7.51 -16.44
CA ILE A 46 -6.66 -8.82 -16.72
C ILE A 46 -7.29 -9.43 -17.96
N LYS A 47 -8.63 -9.46 -18.05
CA LYS A 47 -9.32 -10.00 -19.23
C LYS A 47 -8.90 -9.29 -20.52
N LYS A 48 -8.83 -7.95 -20.50
CA LYS A 48 -8.36 -7.16 -21.66
C LYS A 48 -6.92 -7.48 -22.03
N PHE A 49 -6.06 -7.70 -21.04
CA PHE A 49 -4.67 -8.12 -21.26
C PHE A 49 -4.62 -9.50 -21.92
N GLU A 50 -5.27 -10.52 -21.34
CA GLU A 50 -5.27 -11.89 -21.89
C GLU A 50 -5.87 -11.94 -23.31
N ASP A 51 -6.97 -11.21 -23.55
CA ASP A 51 -7.62 -11.17 -24.85
C ASP A 51 -6.68 -10.57 -25.93
N LYS A 52 -5.83 -9.60 -25.54
CA LYS A 52 -4.88 -8.92 -26.42
C LYS A 52 -3.59 -9.70 -26.65
N THR A 53 -3.00 -10.27 -25.61
CA THR A 53 -1.65 -10.87 -25.65
C THR A 53 -1.67 -12.39 -25.80
N LYS A 54 -2.80 -13.03 -25.48
CA LYS A 54 -2.96 -14.49 -25.36
C LYS A 54 -2.16 -15.14 -24.23
N VAL A 55 -1.46 -14.33 -23.44
CA VAL A 55 -0.80 -14.71 -22.18
C VAL A 55 -1.87 -14.86 -21.10
N LYS A 56 -1.77 -15.93 -20.30
CA LYS A 56 -2.67 -16.19 -19.17
C LYS A 56 -2.18 -15.51 -17.91
N VAL A 57 -3.11 -15.09 -17.06
CA VAL A 57 -2.80 -14.51 -15.74
C VAL A 57 -3.37 -15.43 -14.66
N GLU A 58 -2.48 -16.03 -13.88
CA GLU A 58 -2.82 -16.74 -12.66
C GLU A 58 -2.83 -15.74 -11.49
N LEU A 59 -4.02 -15.21 -11.20
CA LEU A 59 -4.21 -14.23 -10.14
C LEU A 59 -4.39 -14.91 -8.78
N SER A 60 -3.61 -14.48 -7.80
CA SER A 60 -3.89 -14.70 -6.37
C SER A 60 -4.15 -13.37 -5.67
N GLN A 61 -5.19 -13.33 -4.84
CA GLN A 61 -5.50 -12.14 -4.03
C GLN A 61 -5.40 -12.42 -2.53
N TYR A 62 -4.82 -11.48 -1.79
CA TYR A 62 -4.70 -11.56 -0.34
C TYR A 62 -5.05 -10.23 0.32
N PRO A 63 -5.55 -10.23 1.57
CA PRO A 63 -5.68 -9.00 2.37
C PRO A 63 -4.34 -8.26 2.47
N VAL A 64 -4.38 -6.94 2.61
CA VAL A 64 -3.17 -6.09 2.67
C VAL A 64 -2.19 -6.54 3.74
N GLN A 65 -2.68 -6.98 4.91
CA GLN A 65 -1.87 -7.47 6.03
C GLN A 65 -1.10 -8.76 5.69
N ASP A 66 -1.60 -9.56 4.75
CA ASP A 66 -1.02 -10.84 4.36
C ASP A 66 -0.01 -10.70 3.21
N MET A 67 -0.05 -9.60 2.45
CA MET A 67 0.75 -9.44 1.25
C MET A 67 2.26 -9.51 1.55
N ILE A 68 2.72 -8.79 2.56
CA ILE A 68 4.14 -8.73 2.95
C ILE A 68 4.67 -10.10 3.40
N PRO A 69 4.12 -10.76 4.45
CA PRO A 69 4.66 -12.04 4.92
C PRO A 69 4.64 -13.12 3.83
N LYS A 70 3.61 -13.15 2.98
CA LYS A 70 3.55 -14.10 1.85
C LYS A 70 4.63 -13.82 0.81
N THR A 71 4.82 -12.56 0.43
CA THR A 71 5.79 -12.19 -0.60
C THR A 71 7.22 -12.40 -0.12
N VAL A 72 7.51 -12.08 1.14
CA VAL A 72 8.81 -12.40 1.77
C VAL A 72 9.06 -13.90 1.75
N SER A 73 8.08 -14.70 2.18
CA SER A 73 8.21 -16.17 2.17
C SER A 73 8.44 -16.72 0.75
N ALA A 74 7.76 -16.18 -0.26
CA ALA A 74 7.93 -16.58 -1.65
C ALA A 74 9.31 -16.19 -2.21
N LEU A 75 9.80 -15.00 -1.88
CA LEU A 75 11.16 -14.56 -2.23
C LEU A 75 12.23 -15.44 -1.58
N ASP A 76 12.05 -15.82 -0.32
CA ASP A 76 12.99 -16.67 0.41
C ASP A 76 12.97 -18.13 -0.08
N ALA A 77 11.80 -18.61 -0.51
CA ALA A 77 11.64 -19.92 -1.14
C ALA A 77 12.11 -19.97 -2.61
N GLY A 78 12.44 -18.82 -3.22
CA GLY A 78 12.84 -18.74 -4.63
C GLY A 78 11.69 -18.94 -5.61
N THR A 79 10.45 -18.72 -5.16
CA THR A 79 9.23 -18.85 -5.98
C THR A 79 8.36 -17.58 -5.91
N PRO A 80 8.91 -16.38 -6.19
CA PRO A 80 8.11 -15.16 -6.21
C PRO A 80 7.10 -15.16 -7.37
N PRO A 81 6.01 -14.37 -7.28
CA PRO A 81 5.18 -14.07 -8.45
C PRO A 81 5.97 -13.23 -9.48
N ASP A 82 5.52 -13.24 -10.73
CA ASP A 82 6.09 -12.41 -11.80
C ASP A 82 5.75 -10.93 -11.58
N VAL A 83 4.54 -10.64 -11.10
CA VAL A 83 4.08 -9.30 -10.75
C VAL A 83 3.37 -9.34 -9.41
N ALA A 84 3.70 -8.40 -8.52
CA ALA A 84 3.01 -8.24 -7.26
C ALA A 84 2.60 -6.78 -7.02
N TYR A 85 1.39 -6.58 -6.47
CA TYR A 85 0.91 -5.28 -6.04
C TYR A 85 0.26 -5.36 -4.65
N ALA A 86 0.70 -4.49 -3.74
CA ALA A 86 0.04 -4.19 -2.48
C ALA A 86 0.18 -2.71 -2.15
N ASP A 87 -0.85 -2.12 -1.52
CA ASP A 87 -0.86 -0.69 -1.15
C ASP A 87 0.19 -0.32 -0.07
N VAL A 88 0.98 -1.30 0.41
CA VAL A 88 2.04 -1.12 1.43
C VAL A 88 3.45 -1.40 0.94
N TYR A 89 3.62 -1.83 -0.32
CA TYR A 89 4.96 -2.22 -0.80
C TYR A 89 5.92 -1.04 -0.91
N ASP A 90 5.45 0.13 -1.34
CA ASP A 90 6.25 1.32 -1.57
C ASP A 90 7.01 1.75 -0.30
N PHE A 91 6.34 1.81 0.85
CA PHE A 91 6.94 2.30 2.09
C PHE A 91 7.53 1.21 2.99
N GLN A 92 7.12 -0.07 2.84
CA GLN A 92 7.65 -1.15 3.71
C GLN A 92 8.85 -1.88 3.14
N VAL A 93 8.88 -2.16 1.83
CA VAL A 93 9.79 -3.19 1.29
C VAL A 93 10.45 -2.86 -0.05
N THR A 94 9.83 -2.05 -0.91
CA THR A 94 10.34 -1.78 -2.28
C THR A 94 11.78 -1.28 -2.25
N GLY A 95 12.10 -0.30 -1.38
CA GLY A 95 13.46 0.22 -1.21
C GLY A 95 14.47 -0.85 -0.82
N LYS A 96 14.10 -1.73 0.13
CA LYS A 96 14.97 -2.83 0.57
C LYS A 96 15.15 -3.90 -0.50
N TRP A 97 14.08 -4.29 -1.19
CA TRP A 97 14.15 -5.28 -2.26
C TRP A 97 14.93 -4.77 -3.48
N ALA A 98 14.83 -3.48 -3.81
CA ALA A 98 15.70 -2.85 -4.81
C ALA A 98 17.17 -2.90 -4.36
N PHE A 99 17.47 -2.50 -3.12
CA PHE A 99 18.81 -2.55 -2.55
C PHE A 99 19.42 -3.96 -2.61
N ASP A 100 18.65 -4.96 -2.19
CA ASP A 100 19.03 -6.37 -2.19
C ASP A 100 19.05 -7.00 -3.61
N GLY A 101 18.71 -6.24 -4.65
CA GLY A 101 18.60 -6.68 -6.04
C GLY A 101 17.66 -7.86 -6.23
N LYS A 102 16.46 -7.76 -5.64
CA LYS A 102 15.33 -8.69 -5.79
C LYS A 102 14.28 -8.20 -6.79
N LEU A 103 14.42 -6.97 -7.29
CA LEU A 103 13.48 -6.33 -8.23
C LEU A 103 14.14 -6.12 -9.60
N GLU A 104 13.34 -6.26 -10.65
CA GLU A 104 13.74 -6.04 -12.04
C GLU A 104 13.91 -4.54 -12.34
N ASP A 105 14.83 -4.19 -13.24
CA ASP A 105 15.01 -2.81 -13.71
C ASP A 105 13.93 -2.46 -14.75
N LEU A 106 13.02 -1.55 -14.39
CA LEU A 106 11.91 -1.09 -15.22
C LEU A 106 12.22 0.20 -15.99
N THR A 107 13.49 0.59 -16.10
CA THR A 107 13.90 1.86 -16.75
C THR A 107 13.40 1.97 -18.18
N ASP A 108 13.47 0.89 -18.95
CA ASP A 108 13.03 0.84 -20.34
C ASP A 108 11.49 0.92 -20.48
N VAL A 109 10.77 0.51 -19.44
CA VAL A 109 9.30 0.61 -19.38
C VAL A 109 8.89 2.05 -19.03
N LEU A 110 9.49 2.63 -17.99
CA LEU A 110 9.03 3.92 -17.47
C LEU A 110 9.55 5.13 -18.25
N THR A 111 10.79 5.09 -18.75
CA THR A 111 11.42 6.26 -19.38
C THR A 111 10.60 6.82 -20.56
N PRO A 112 10.09 6.00 -21.50
CA PRO A 112 9.27 6.48 -22.62
C PRO A 112 7.95 7.15 -22.20
N MET A 113 7.44 6.86 -21.01
CA MET A 113 6.14 7.33 -20.51
C MET A 113 6.23 8.29 -19.33
N LYS A 114 7.44 8.77 -18.96
CA LYS A 114 7.65 9.71 -17.85
C LYS A 114 6.74 10.95 -17.90
N ALA A 115 6.49 11.47 -19.09
CA ALA A 115 5.64 12.65 -19.29
C ALA A 115 4.16 12.42 -18.94
N ASN A 116 3.73 11.16 -18.77
CA ASN A 116 2.37 10.81 -18.38
C ASN A 116 2.16 10.82 -16.86
N PHE A 117 3.23 10.98 -16.08
CA PHE A 117 3.18 11.00 -14.63
C PHE A 117 3.24 12.43 -14.08
N LEU A 118 2.66 12.64 -12.90
CA LEU A 118 2.82 13.89 -12.17
C LEU A 118 4.29 14.09 -11.76
N PRO A 119 4.72 15.35 -11.55
CA PRO A 119 6.00 15.63 -10.91
C PRO A 119 6.13 14.83 -9.61
N ASN A 120 7.33 14.31 -9.34
CA ASN A 120 7.69 13.50 -8.18
C ASN A 120 7.08 12.08 -8.12
N THR A 121 6.27 11.62 -9.08
CA THR A 121 5.70 10.26 -9.02
C THR A 121 6.73 9.18 -9.37
N VAL A 122 7.41 9.31 -10.50
CA VAL A 122 8.35 8.27 -10.99
C VAL A 122 9.65 8.27 -10.18
N GLU A 123 10.02 9.42 -9.61
CA GLU A 123 11.23 9.59 -8.81
C GLU A 123 11.23 8.73 -7.54
N THR A 124 10.06 8.44 -6.94
CA THR A 124 9.97 7.57 -5.75
C THR A 124 10.42 6.13 -6.01
N THR A 125 10.43 5.73 -7.28
CA THR A 125 10.86 4.39 -7.71
C THR A 125 12.29 4.36 -8.23
N ASN A 126 12.97 5.51 -8.31
CA ASN A 126 14.40 5.62 -8.65
C ASN A 126 15.27 5.24 -7.44
N LEU A 127 15.50 3.94 -7.28
CA LEU A 127 16.10 3.38 -6.08
C LEU A 127 17.51 2.87 -6.38
N TYR A 128 18.36 2.87 -5.35
CA TYR A 128 19.72 2.34 -5.45
C TYR A 128 19.72 0.83 -5.23
N ASN A 129 20.42 0.10 -6.11
CA ASN A 129 20.63 -1.34 -6.02
C ASN A 129 22.09 -1.62 -5.67
N ASP A 130 22.32 -2.32 -4.56
CA ASP A 130 23.67 -2.54 -4.04
C ASP A 130 24.41 -3.69 -4.74
N LYS A 131 23.68 -4.58 -5.43
CA LYS A 131 24.31 -5.62 -6.26
C LYS A 131 24.87 -5.03 -7.55
N THR A 132 24.11 -4.18 -8.23
CA THR A 132 24.51 -3.56 -9.51
C THR A 132 25.29 -2.26 -9.32
N LYS A 133 25.28 -1.70 -8.10
CA LYS A 133 25.88 -0.40 -7.74
C LYS A 133 25.33 0.76 -8.57
N LYS A 134 24.06 0.70 -8.97
CA LYS A 134 23.40 1.69 -9.82
C LYS A 134 22.04 2.08 -9.28
N ARG A 135 21.59 3.28 -9.66
CA ARG A 135 20.20 3.71 -9.51
C ARG A 135 19.44 3.41 -10.79
N ALA A 136 18.25 2.85 -10.63
CA ALA A 136 17.32 2.57 -11.72
C ALA A 136 15.89 2.58 -11.18
N TYR A 137 14.90 2.33 -12.05
CA TYR A 137 13.51 2.30 -11.62
C TYR A 137 13.09 0.87 -11.26
N TYR A 138 12.80 0.62 -9.98
CA TYR A 138 12.58 -0.75 -9.47
C TYR A 138 11.11 -1.06 -9.11
N ALA A 139 10.18 -0.16 -9.41
CA ALA A 139 8.75 -0.38 -9.24
C ALA A 139 7.94 0.48 -10.23
N PHE A 140 6.72 0.05 -10.54
CA PHE A 140 5.80 0.82 -11.39
C PHE A 140 4.81 1.61 -10.52
N PRO A 141 4.80 2.96 -10.56
CA PRO A 141 3.83 3.76 -9.81
C PRO A 141 2.41 3.54 -10.36
N LEU A 142 1.51 2.99 -9.55
CA LEU A 142 0.13 2.71 -9.94
C LEU A 142 -0.88 3.66 -9.32
N LYS A 143 -0.72 3.97 -8.03
CA LYS A 143 -1.61 4.82 -7.25
C LYS A 143 -0.80 5.91 -6.56
N GLN A 144 -1.44 7.05 -6.33
CA GLN A 144 -0.96 8.10 -5.44
C GLN A 144 -2.06 8.38 -4.42
N GLN A 145 -1.69 8.42 -3.15
CA GLN A 145 -2.59 8.72 -2.05
C GLN A 145 -2.15 10.01 -1.37
N THR A 146 -3.12 10.81 -0.96
CA THR A 146 -2.92 12.00 -0.12
C THR A 146 -3.88 11.93 1.05
N MET A 147 -3.38 12.18 2.25
CA MET A 147 -4.19 12.17 3.46
C MET A 147 -5.09 13.39 3.52
N HIS A 148 -6.36 13.17 3.80
CA HIS A 148 -7.37 14.22 3.96
C HIS A 148 -8.04 14.09 5.32
N ILE A 149 -8.43 15.23 5.87
CA ILE A 149 -9.27 15.25 7.07
C ILE A 149 -10.72 15.42 6.61
N GLN A 150 -11.55 14.44 6.93
CA GLN A 150 -12.98 14.45 6.67
C GLN A 150 -13.72 14.81 7.96
N TYR A 151 -14.77 15.63 7.87
CA TYR A 151 -15.65 15.93 9.01
C TYR A 151 -17.11 16.00 8.57
N TRP A 152 -18.00 15.71 9.51
CA TRP A 152 -19.45 15.67 9.29
C TRP A 152 -20.07 17.04 9.60
N ILE A 153 -20.51 17.77 8.56
CA ILE A 153 -21.04 19.14 8.68
C ILE A 153 -22.34 19.17 9.50
N ASP A 154 -23.21 18.18 9.32
CA ASP A 154 -24.46 18.02 10.06
C ASP A 154 -24.21 17.80 11.56
N MET A 155 -23.26 16.92 11.92
CA MET A 155 -22.88 16.70 13.31
C MET A 155 -22.21 17.93 13.93
N LEU A 156 -21.40 18.66 13.16
CA LEU A 156 -20.82 19.93 13.61
C LEU A 156 -21.93 20.96 13.93
N GLY A 157 -22.93 21.05 13.04
CA GLY A 157 -24.11 21.89 13.23
C GLY A 157 -24.95 21.50 14.43
N GLU A 158 -25.16 20.19 14.65
CA GLU A 158 -25.87 19.67 15.82
C GLU A 158 -25.12 19.97 17.12
N ALA A 159 -23.80 19.96 17.09
CA ALA A 159 -22.95 20.42 18.20
C ALA A 159 -23.01 21.95 18.42
N GLY A 160 -23.68 22.71 17.55
CA GLY A 160 -23.85 24.15 17.66
C GLY A 160 -22.69 24.98 17.08
N PHE A 161 -21.87 24.38 16.22
CA PHE A 161 -20.76 25.04 15.54
C PHE A 161 -21.00 25.11 14.03
N LYS A 162 -20.27 26.00 13.36
CA LYS A 162 -20.24 26.12 11.90
C LYS A 162 -18.81 25.94 11.40
N GLU A 163 -18.67 25.65 10.10
CA GLU A 163 -17.36 25.43 9.47
C GLU A 163 -16.41 26.63 9.65
N SER A 164 -16.95 27.85 9.69
CA SER A 164 -16.13 29.06 9.93
C SER A 164 -15.51 29.13 11.33
N ASP A 165 -15.97 28.29 12.27
CA ASP A 165 -15.43 28.23 13.64
C ASP A 165 -14.21 27.28 13.73
N ILE A 166 -13.95 26.49 12.70
CA ILE A 166 -12.86 25.52 12.66
C ILE A 166 -11.51 26.28 12.62
N PRO A 167 -10.62 26.09 13.60
CA PRO A 167 -9.33 26.77 13.62
C PRO A 167 -8.43 26.31 12.46
N LYS A 168 -7.53 27.19 12.03
CA LYS A 168 -6.61 26.93 10.91
C LYS A 168 -5.21 26.50 11.34
N THR A 169 -4.93 26.48 12.65
CA THR A 169 -3.65 26.04 13.19
C THR A 169 -3.76 24.60 13.69
N TRP A 170 -2.67 23.83 13.58
CA TRP A 170 -2.66 22.39 13.85
C TRP A 170 -3.21 22.03 15.24
N ASN A 171 -2.66 22.64 16.29
CA ASN A 171 -3.04 22.29 17.66
C ASN A 171 -4.46 22.75 17.99
N GLU A 172 -4.83 23.95 17.55
CA GLU A 172 -6.18 24.49 17.80
C GLU A 172 -7.24 23.67 17.04
N TYR A 173 -6.92 23.17 15.86
CA TYR A 173 -7.81 22.30 15.08
C TYR A 173 -8.18 21.05 15.88
N TRP A 174 -7.20 20.30 16.40
CA TRP A 174 -7.50 19.08 17.16
C TRP A 174 -8.15 19.36 18.51
N SER A 175 -7.71 20.41 19.22
CA SER A 175 -8.38 20.84 20.46
C SER A 175 -9.81 21.30 20.23
N PHE A 176 -10.14 21.93 19.11
CA PHE A 176 -11.51 22.30 18.76
C PHE A 176 -12.42 21.07 18.72
N TRP A 177 -12.01 20.01 18.02
CA TRP A 177 -12.79 18.78 17.95
C TRP A 177 -12.92 18.10 19.32
N CYS A 178 -11.81 17.88 20.01
CA CYS A 178 -11.78 17.13 21.27
C CYS A 178 -12.43 17.88 22.44
N ASP A 179 -12.12 19.16 22.58
CA ASP A 179 -12.43 19.93 23.79
C ASP A 179 -13.72 20.76 23.64
N LYS A 180 -14.20 20.99 22.39
CA LYS A 180 -15.42 21.77 22.13
C LYS A 180 -16.51 20.97 21.42
N VAL A 181 -16.24 20.42 20.23
CA VAL A 181 -17.27 19.78 19.40
C VAL A 181 -17.81 18.51 20.06
N GLN A 182 -16.94 17.60 20.48
CA GLN A 182 -17.37 16.36 21.12
C GLN A 182 -18.22 16.60 22.38
N PRO A 183 -17.79 17.41 23.36
CA PRO A 183 -18.62 17.71 24.53
C PRO A 183 -19.98 18.33 24.19
N ALA A 184 -20.02 19.27 23.24
CA ALA A 184 -21.26 19.92 22.83
C ALA A 184 -22.22 18.94 22.13
N TYR A 185 -21.71 18.12 21.21
CA TYR A 185 -22.48 17.08 20.53
C TYR A 185 -23.06 16.07 21.52
N ARG A 186 -22.23 15.56 22.44
CA ARG A 186 -22.68 14.62 23.48
C ARG A 186 -23.75 15.24 24.38
N LYS A 187 -23.58 16.50 24.78
CA LYS A 187 -24.58 17.23 25.57
C LYS A 187 -25.90 17.40 24.82
N LYS A 188 -25.86 17.63 23.51
CA LYS A 188 -27.04 17.83 22.67
C LYS A 188 -27.80 16.53 22.42
N THR A 189 -27.08 15.45 22.11
CA THR A 189 -27.67 14.20 21.59
C THR A 189 -27.83 13.10 22.64
N GLY A 190 -27.06 13.16 23.74
CA GLY A 190 -26.97 12.08 24.71
C GLY A 190 -26.19 10.85 24.20
N THR A 191 -25.63 10.89 23.00
CA THR A 191 -24.86 9.78 22.42
C THR A 191 -23.38 9.87 22.80
N ARG A 192 -22.68 8.73 22.81
CA ARG A 192 -21.24 8.65 23.14
C ARG A 192 -20.37 8.74 21.88
N ASN A 193 -20.66 9.69 20.99
CA ASN A 193 -19.85 9.88 19.78
C ASN A 193 -18.46 10.42 20.11
N TYR A 194 -17.48 10.11 19.27
CA TYR A 194 -16.10 10.56 19.40
C TYR A 194 -15.79 11.63 18.36
N ALA A 195 -14.95 12.61 18.70
CA ALA A 195 -14.61 13.72 17.83
C ALA A 195 -13.64 13.32 16.71
N THR A 196 -12.84 12.28 16.93
CA THR A 196 -11.81 11.82 16.01
C THR A 196 -11.90 10.30 15.85
N GLY A 197 -11.44 9.82 14.70
CA GLY A 197 -11.30 8.39 14.39
C GLY A 197 -9.88 8.09 13.96
N PHE A 198 -8.91 8.33 14.84
CA PHE A 198 -7.52 8.00 14.52
C PHE A 198 -7.29 6.49 14.67
N PRO A 199 -6.88 5.77 13.62
CA PRO A 199 -6.43 4.40 13.75
C PRO A 199 -5.15 4.39 14.57
N MET A 200 -5.00 3.44 15.49
CA MET A 200 -3.83 3.29 16.37
C MET A 200 -3.42 1.82 16.55
N GLY A 201 -3.98 0.92 15.75
CA GLY A 201 -3.69 -0.51 15.78
C GLY A 201 -2.36 -0.83 15.11
N VAL A 202 -1.63 -1.79 15.67
CA VAL A 202 -0.31 -2.23 15.17
C VAL A 202 -0.38 -2.94 13.82
N ASP A 203 -1.54 -3.53 13.50
CA ASP A 203 -1.80 -4.26 12.25
C ASP A 203 -2.32 -3.33 11.13
N SER A 204 -2.47 -2.03 11.41
CA SER A 204 -3.01 -1.06 10.45
C SER A 204 -1.92 -0.23 9.80
N SER A 205 -1.90 -0.20 8.47
CA SER A 205 -1.11 0.76 7.71
C SER A 205 -1.62 2.20 7.90
N ASP A 206 -2.91 2.39 8.18
CA ASP A 206 -3.46 3.72 8.45
C ASP A 206 -2.96 4.32 9.75
N SER A 207 -2.58 3.51 10.75
CA SER A 207 -1.88 4.00 11.94
C SER A 207 -0.53 4.64 11.56
N PHE A 208 0.20 4.04 10.63
CA PHE A 208 1.45 4.57 10.10
C PHE A 208 1.22 5.89 9.35
N TYR A 209 0.28 5.91 8.39
CA TYR A 209 -0.05 7.13 7.64
C TYR A 209 -0.57 8.27 8.52
N SER A 210 -1.39 7.94 9.52
CA SER A 210 -1.89 8.91 10.50
C SER A 210 -0.73 9.50 11.29
N PHE A 211 0.18 8.68 11.81
CA PHE A 211 1.33 9.17 12.55
C PHE A 211 2.26 10.03 11.69
N LEU A 212 2.49 9.69 10.42
CA LEU A 212 3.26 10.53 9.49
C LEU A 212 2.66 11.93 9.32
N THR A 213 1.33 12.04 9.28
CA THR A 213 0.64 13.34 9.20
C THR A 213 0.93 14.21 10.44
N PHE A 214 1.02 13.59 11.62
CA PHE A 214 1.45 14.30 12.84
C PHE A 214 2.92 14.68 12.78
N MET A 215 3.80 13.80 12.30
CA MET A 215 5.23 14.12 12.13
C MET A 215 5.44 15.31 11.18
N ASP A 216 4.68 15.38 10.10
CA ASP A 216 4.74 16.48 9.13
C ASP A 216 4.37 17.82 9.76
N ALA A 217 3.38 17.85 10.66
CA ALA A 217 3.01 19.06 11.41
C ALA A 217 4.15 19.62 12.29
N TYR A 218 5.09 18.75 12.69
CA TYR A 218 6.30 19.12 13.43
C TYR A 218 7.53 19.32 12.52
N ASN A 219 7.37 19.27 11.20
CA ASN A 219 8.45 19.36 10.20
C ASN A 219 9.56 18.33 10.43
N VAL A 220 9.21 17.14 10.91
CA VAL A 220 10.18 16.07 11.17
C VAL A 220 10.65 15.47 9.84
N LYS A 221 11.97 15.40 9.65
CA LYS A 221 12.61 14.65 8.56
C LYS A 221 13.47 13.56 9.15
N LEU A 222 13.15 12.30 8.87
CA LEU A 222 13.89 11.15 9.40
C LEU A 222 15.20 10.89 8.65
N VAL A 223 15.27 11.27 7.38
CA VAL A 223 16.40 11.02 6.49
C VAL A 223 16.64 12.28 5.65
N ASP A 224 17.89 12.65 5.41
CA ASP A 224 18.24 13.74 4.51
C ASP A 224 18.26 13.31 3.03
N ASP A 225 18.44 14.28 2.13
CA ASP A 225 18.47 14.03 0.68
C ASP A 225 19.63 13.13 0.22
N ASN A 226 20.64 12.91 1.09
CA ASN A 226 21.76 12.01 0.84
C ASN A 226 21.55 10.60 1.43
N GLY A 227 20.40 10.34 2.06
CA GLY A 227 20.11 9.06 2.70
C GLY A 227 20.68 8.92 4.12
N LYS A 228 21.18 10.00 4.73
CA LYS A 228 21.67 9.97 6.10
C LYS A 228 20.49 9.98 7.09
N LEU A 229 20.50 9.05 8.03
CA LEU A 229 19.53 9.02 9.12
C LEU A 229 19.72 10.21 10.06
N LEU A 230 18.62 10.89 10.42
CA LEU A 230 18.60 12.12 11.22
C LEU A 230 17.98 11.94 12.62
N VAL A 231 17.62 10.71 13.02
CA VAL A 231 16.88 10.45 14.27
C VAL A 231 17.59 10.92 15.55
N ASP A 232 18.93 11.01 15.52
CA ASP A 232 19.74 11.47 16.64
C ASP A 232 19.88 13.01 16.69
N ASP A 233 19.42 13.73 15.66
CA ASP A 233 19.40 15.20 15.67
C ASP A 233 18.44 15.69 16.78
N PRO A 234 18.89 16.56 17.71
CA PRO A 234 18.06 17.03 18.81
C PRO A 234 16.74 17.68 18.38
N LYS A 235 16.71 18.39 17.24
CA LYS A 235 15.50 19.03 16.71
C LYS A 235 14.53 18.00 16.14
N VAL A 236 15.04 17.03 15.39
CA VAL A 236 14.24 15.91 14.86
C VAL A 236 13.64 15.12 16.01
N LYS A 237 14.45 14.78 17.02
CA LYS A 237 13.99 14.10 18.23
C LYS A 237 12.91 14.89 18.98
N GLN A 238 13.07 16.20 19.12
CA GLN A 238 12.06 17.05 19.76
C GLN A 238 10.74 17.04 18.98
N GLY A 239 10.79 17.14 17.65
CA GLY A 239 9.61 17.05 16.79
C GLY A 239 8.91 15.69 16.90
N LEU A 240 9.66 14.59 16.92
CA LEU A 240 9.13 13.23 17.12
C LEU A 240 8.41 13.08 18.46
N ILE A 241 8.98 13.63 19.54
CA ILE A 241 8.35 13.63 20.86
C ILE A 241 7.02 14.41 20.80
N GLY A 242 7.00 15.57 20.14
CA GLY A 242 5.79 16.36 19.94
C GLY A 242 4.72 15.59 19.17
N ALA A 243 5.05 15.06 18.00
CA ALA A 243 4.15 14.30 17.15
C ALA A 243 3.55 13.09 17.89
N MET A 244 4.38 12.32 18.60
CA MET A 244 3.93 11.18 19.39
C MET A 244 3.02 11.60 20.56
N THR A 245 3.37 12.70 21.24
CA THR A 245 2.56 13.25 22.33
C THR A 245 1.17 13.65 21.82
N ASP A 246 1.11 14.39 20.72
CA ASP A 246 -0.16 14.88 20.18
C ASP A 246 -1.02 13.73 19.62
N TYR A 247 -0.41 12.80 18.88
CA TYR A 247 -1.11 11.65 18.30
C TYR A 247 -1.67 10.72 19.39
N THR A 248 -0.98 10.55 20.51
CA THR A 248 -1.50 9.75 21.65
C THR A 248 -2.43 10.54 22.57
N SER A 249 -2.37 11.87 22.54
CA SER A 249 -3.21 12.73 23.38
C SER A 249 -4.71 12.53 23.11
N VAL A 250 -5.09 12.28 21.85
CA VAL A 250 -6.50 12.07 21.46
C VAL A 250 -7.09 10.81 22.10
N TYR A 251 -6.28 9.76 22.28
CA TYR A 251 -6.68 8.54 22.98
C TYR A 251 -6.79 8.78 24.49
N THR A 252 -5.75 9.37 25.10
CA THR A 252 -5.73 9.62 26.55
C THR A 252 -6.83 10.59 26.99
N LYS A 253 -7.26 11.51 26.12
CA LYS A 253 -8.41 12.42 26.33
C LYS A 253 -9.77 11.79 25.99
N SER A 254 -9.84 10.52 25.59
CA SER A 254 -11.07 9.86 25.12
C SER A 254 -11.77 10.63 23.97
N CYS A 255 -10.97 11.18 23.07
CA CYS A 255 -11.40 11.90 21.86
C CYS A 255 -11.49 10.99 20.63
N THR A 256 -10.82 9.84 20.64
CA THR A 256 -10.99 8.72 19.70
C THR A 256 -11.58 7.51 20.44
N PRO A 257 -12.29 6.58 19.77
CA PRO A 257 -12.81 5.37 20.42
C PRO A 257 -11.70 4.52 21.07
N PRO A 258 -11.95 3.88 22.23
CA PRO A 258 -10.99 2.96 22.84
C PRO A 258 -10.58 1.79 21.94
N SER A 259 -11.45 1.39 21.01
CA SER A 259 -11.17 0.32 20.03
C SER A 259 -10.14 0.72 18.97
N SER A 260 -9.78 2.00 18.85
CA SER A 260 -8.82 2.50 17.85
C SER A 260 -7.47 1.80 17.88
N THR A 261 -7.03 1.33 19.06
CA THR A 261 -5.79 0.56 19.23
C THR A 261 -5.86 -0.87 18.69
N SER A 262 -7.04 -1.30 18.25
CA SER A 262 -7.27 -2.63 17.67
C SER A 262 -7.78 -2.59 16.23
N TRP A 263 -7.99 -1.39 15.67
CA TRP A 263 -8.43 -1.25 14.28
C TRP A 263 -7.36 -1.71 13.31
N LYS A 264 -7.81 -2.38 12.26
CA LYS A 264 -7.10 -2.68 11.03
C LYS A 264 -7.59 -1.73 9.93
N ASP A 265 -6.95 -1.80 8.77
CA ASP A 265 -7.29 -0.95 7.61
C ASP A 265 -8.77 -1.04 7.15
N PRO A 266 -9.52 -2.16 7.31
CA PRO A 266 -10.95 -2.16 7.01
C PRO A 266 -11.85 -1.59 8.12
N ASP A 267 -11.32 -1.29 9.31
CA ASP A 267 -12.12 -1.01 10.52
C ASP A 267 -12.34 0.49 10.79
N ASN A 268 -11.67 1.38 10.04
CA ASN A 268 -11.73 2.84 10.23
C ASN A 268 -12.81 3.54 9.40
#